data_AF-A0A0N4X0W3-F1
#
_entry.id   AF-A0A0N4X0W3-F1
#
_cell.length_a   1.000
_cell.length_b   1.000
_cell.length_c   1.000
_cell.angle_alpha   90.00
_cell.angle_beta   90.00
_cell.angle_gamma   90.00
#
_symmetry.space_group_name_H-M   'P 1'
#
loop_
_entity.id
_entity.type
_entity.pdbx_description
1 polymer ?
#
loop_
_entity_poly.entity_id
_entity_poly.type
_entity_poly.pdbx_seq_one_letter_code
_entity_poly.pdbx_strand_id
1 'polypeptide(L)'
;MRLLDGGYDITYSVGAKFSTVDRINDPNPNCVKKYQMGGWWLRNCASATLNGAYDFSSSGGYGLFWILNGMDYVIHPRETTMMLRPKL
;
A
#
# COMPACT_ATOMS: atom_id res chain seq x y z
N MET A 1 -2.09 -8.69 -9.85
CA MET A 1 -2.47 -7.66 -10.84
C MET A 1 -1.20 -6.90 -11.15
N ARG A 2 -0.61 -7.13 -12.32
CA ARG A 2 0.57 -6.39 -12.80
C ARG A 2 0.02 -5.39 -13.80
N LEU A 3 -0.06 -4.14 -13.42
CA LEU A 3 -0.33 -3.07 -14.37
C LEU A 3 1.03 -2.69 -14.96
N LEU A 4 1.09 -2.36 -16.25
CA LEU A 4 2.33 -2.20 -17.01
C LEU A 4 3.02 -0.87 -16.67
N ASP A 5 3.28 -0.59 -15.40
CA ASP A 5 3.51 0.78 -14.94
C ASP A 5 4.70 0.84 -13.96
N GLY A 6 5.94 0.89 -14.48
CA GLY A 6 7.12 1.43 -13.79
C GLY A 6 7.54 0.85 -12.42
N GLY A 7 6.92 -0.23 -11.93
CA GLY A 7 7.16 -0.76 -10.58
C GLY A 7 6.40 -0.03 -9.46
N TYR A 8 5.40 0.79 -9.78
CA TYR A 8 4.58 1.54 -8.82
C TYR A 8 3.22 0.89 -8.53
N ASP A 9 3.13 -0.43 -8.70
CA ASP A 9 1.95 -1.23 -8.36
C ASP A 9 2.23 -2.13 -7.13
N ILE A 10 1.40 -3.16 -6.92
CA ILE A 10 1.61 -4.10 -5.82
C ILE A 10 2.94 -4.87 -5.92
N THR A 11 3.58 -4.94 -7.10
CA THR A 11 4.90 -5.57 -7.26
C THR A 11 5.99 -4.79 -6.52
N TYR A 12 5.79 -3.51 -6.21
CA TYR A 12 6.69 -2.73 -5.35
C TYR A 12 6.91 -3.38 -3.98
N SER A 13 5.88 -4.07 -3.49
CA SER A 13 5.88 -4.76 -2.20
C SER A 13 6.63 -6.11 -2.22
N VAL A 14 7.08 -6.59 -3.39
CA VAL A 14 7.77 -7.88 -3.50
C VAL A 14 9.10 -7.86 -2.75
N GLY A 15 9.30 -8.87 -1.90
CA GLY A 15 10.50 -9.04 -1.07
C GLY A 15 10.49 -8.21 0.23
N ALA A 16 9.52 -7.32 0.42
CA ALA A 16 9.37 -6.59 1.66
C ALA A 16 8.82 -7.47 2.78
N LYS A 17 9.20 -7.17 4.02
CA LYS A 17 8.62 -7.80 5.21
C LYS A 17 7.31 -7.10 5.57
N PHE A 18 6.34 -7.88 6.02
CA PHE A 18 5.06 -7.33 6.48
C PHE A 18 5.26 -6.46 7.73
N SER A 19 4.72 -5.24 7.72
CA SER A 19 4.80 -4.27 8.82
C SER A 19 3.42 -4.00 9.39
N THR A 20 3.35 -3.75 10.69
CA THR A 20 2.16 -3.35 11.45
C THR A 20 2.50 -2.14 12.33
N VAL A 21 1.48 -1.55 12.98
CA VAL A 21 1.65 -0.37 13.85
C VAL A 21 2.56 -0.62 15.07
N ASP A 22 2.61 -1.86 15.54
CA ASP A 22 3.37 -2.36 16.68
C ASP A 22 4.67 -3.08 16.28
N ARG A 23 4.79 -3.51 15.02
CA ARG A 23 6.00 -4.13 14.48
C ARG A 23 6.34 -3.59 13.09
N ILE A 24 7.19 -2.58 13.07
CA ILE A 24 7.58 -1.89 11.84
C ILE A 24 8.86 -2.52 11.27
N ASN A 25 8.74 -3.19 10.13
CA ASN A 25 9.88 -3.78 9.41
C ASN A 25 10.31 -2.90 8.22
N ASP A 26 9.58 -1.81 7.94
CA ASP A 26 9.93 -0.84 6.90
C ASP A 26 11.11 0.04 7.34
N PRO A 27 12.12 0.28 6.47
CA PRO A 27 13.19 1.24 6.75
C PRO A 27 12.71 2.68 6.96
N ASN A 28 11.49 3.06 6.53
CA ASN A 28 10.89 4.36 6.83
C ASN A 28 9.73 4.24 7.84
N PRO A 29 10.03 4.12 9.14
CA PRO A 29 9.04 3.71 10.13
C PRO A 29 7.93 4.74 10.38
N ASN A 30 8.16 6.00 10.03
CA ASN A 30 7.19 7.07 10.26
C ASN A 30 5.92 6.88 9.43
N CYS A 31 6.01 6.25 8.25
CA CYS A 31 4.89 6.12 7.33
C CYS A 31 3.73 5.31 7.91
N VAL A 32 4.01 4.21 8.60
CA VAL A 32 2.97 3.30 9.13
C VAL A 32 1.98 4.04 10.01
N LYS A 33 2.52 4.85 10.93
CA LYS A 33 1.73 5.60 11.92
C LYS A 33 1.20 6.91 11.33
N LYS A 34 2.05 7.68 10.64
CA LYS A 34 1.68 8.97 10.05
C LYS A 34 0.52 8.85 9.07
N TYR A 35 0.59 7.83 8.20
CA TYR A 35 -0.37 7.64 7.13
C TYR A 35 -1.37 6.53 7.45
N GLN A 36 -1.39 6.00 8.67
CA GLN A 36 -2.34 4.97 9.10
C GLN A 36 -2.45 3.82 8.09
N MET A 37 -1.30 3.36 7.57
CA MET A 37 -1.20 2.42 6.44
C MET A 37 -1.67 0.99 6.76
N GLY A 38 -2.00 0.72 8.03
CA GLY A 38 -2.40 -0.59 8.50
C GLY A 38 -1.29 -1.63 8.35
N GLY A 39 -1.70 -2.89 8.17
CA GLY A 39 -0.78 -4.00 7.92
C GLY A 39 -0.46 -4.17 6.44
N TRP A 40 0.79 -4.02 6.04
CA TRP A 40 1.20 -4.19 4.64
C TRP A 40 2.67 -4.59 4.48
N TRP A 41 3.03 -5.13 3.31
CA TRP A 41 4.41 -5.38 2.90
C TRP A 41 5.08 -4.06 2.46
N LEU A 42 5.35 -3.20 3.44
CA LEU A 42 5.88 -1.86 3.24
C LEU A 42 7.35 -1.87 2.80
N ARG A 43 7.69 -0.97 1.87
CA ARG A 43 9.03 -0.78 1.32
C ARG A 43 9.25 0.70 1.07
N ASN A 44 9.99 1.41 1.92
CA ASN A 44 10.03 2.86 1.90
C ASN A 44 8.60 3.45 1.82
N CYS A 45 7.76 3.09 2.79
CA CYS A 45 6.32 3.30 2.78
C CYS A 45 5.62 2.33 1.81
N ALA A 46 4.87 2.81 0.80
CA ALA A 46 4.13 1.94 -0.10
C ALA A 46 3.79 2.63 -1.42
N SER A 47 3.50 1.83 -2.45
CA SER A 47 2.79 2.28 -3.67
C SER A 47 1.29 1.98 -3.63
N ALA A 48 0.86 1.12 -2.71
CA ALA A 48 -0.54 0.86 -2.40
C ALA A 48 -0.65 0.25 -1.00
N THR A 49 -1.74 0.53 -0.31
CA THR A 49 -2.13 -0.13 0.93
C THR A 49 -3.63 -0.35 0.90
N LEU A 50 -4.07 -1.61 0.94
CA LEU A 50 -5.50 -1.95 0.92
C LEU A 50 -6.08 -2.14 2.34
N ASN A 51 -5.21 -2.19 3.34
CA ASN A 51 -5.55 -2.47 4.75
C ASN A 51 -5.40 -1.26 5.67
N GLY A 52 -5.10 -0.07 5.12
CA GLY A 52 -4.97 1.14 5.94
C GLY A 52 -6.29 1.89 6.08
N ALA A 53 -6.25 3.00 6.81
CA ALA A 53 -7.44 3.76 7.15
C ALA A 53 -8.09 4.37 5.89
N TYR A 54 -9.40 4.19 5.77
CA TYR A 54 -10.22 4.96 4.81
C TYR A 54 -10.57 6.33 5.40
N ASP A 55 -9.54 7.14 5.68
CA ASP A 55 -9.65 8.51 6.19
C ASP A 55 -8.70 9.41 5.43
N PHE A 56 -9.24 10.40 4.72
CA PHE A 56 -8.46 11.32 3.88
C PHE A 56 -7.83 12.46 4.67
N SER A 57 -8.36 12.77 5.84
CA SER A 57 -7.95 13.91 6.65
C SER A 57 -6.66 13.60 7.41
N SER A 58 -6.69 12.57 8.26
CA SER A 58 -5.58 12.24 9.15
C SER A 58 -4.45 11.49 8.45
N SER A 59 -4.77 10.67 7.43
CA SER A 59 -3.79 9.88 6.69
C SER A 59 -3.16 10.63 5.50
N GLY A 60 -3.59 11.86 5.23
CA GLY A 60 -3.23 12.56 3.98
C GLY A 60 -3.63 11.79 2.71
N GLY A 61 -4.60 10.89 2.81
CA GLY A 61 -5.04 9.99 1.74
C GLY A 61 -4.22 8.70 1.58
N TYR A 62 -3.14 8.49 2.34
CA TYR A 62 -2.24 7.35 2.15
C TYR A 62 -2.53 6.15 3.08
N GLY A 63 -3.68 6.15 3.76
CA GLY A 63 -4.15 4.99 4.53
C GLY A 63 -4.62 3.87 3.60
N LEU A 64 -5.74 4.10 2.88
CA LEU A 64 -6.20 3.23 1.80
C LEU A 64 -5.98 3.94 0.46
N PHE A 65 -5.00 3.49 -0.31
CA PHE A 65 -4.66 4.09 -1.61
C PHE A 65 -4.03 3.10 -2.58
N TRP A 66 -4.00 3.51 -3.85
CA TRP A 66 -3.25 2.84 -4.92
C TRP A 66 -2.69 3.88 -5.88
N ILE A 67 -1.40 3.78 -6.22
CA ILE A 67 -0.75 4.57 -7.27
C ILE A 67 -0.90 3.93 -8.66
N LEU A 68 -1.41 4.69 -9.62
CA LEU A 68 -1.58 4.27 -11.01
C LEU A 68 -0.75 5.14 -11.96
N ASN A 69 -0.46 4.62 -13.16
CA ASN A 69 0.21 5.35 -14.23
C ASN A 69 1.55 5.99 -13.80
N GLY A 70 2.41 5.25 -13.11
CA GLY A 70 3.77 5.74 -12.81
C GLY A 70 3.86 6.92 -11.84
N MET A 71 2.97 6.99 -10.85
CA MET A 71 2.81 8.09 -9.87
C MET A 71 1.94 9.27 -10.30
N ASP A 72 1.40 9.27 -11.52
CA ASP A 72 0.54 10.34 -12.00
C ASP A 72 -0.81 10.41 -11.27
N TYR A 73 -1.31 9.29 -10.74
CA TYR A 73 -2.60 9.24 -10.06
C TYR A 73 -2.53 8.44 -8.76
N VAL A 74 -3.04 9.03 -7.68
CA VAL A 74 -3.38 8.32 -6.45
C VAL A 74 -4.90 8.16 -6.43
N ILE A 75 -5.36 6.91 -6.35
CA ILE A 75 -6.78 6.62 -6.17
C ILE A 75 -7.04 6.10 -4.75
N HIS A 76 -8.28 6.29 -4.30
CA HIS A 76 -8.75 5.85 -3.00
C HIS A 76 -10.02 5.02 -3.17
N PRO A 77 -9.88 3.72 -3.49
CA PRO A 77 -11.01 2.84 -3.72
C PRO A 77 -11.98 2.86 -2.53
N ARG A 78 -13.27 2.97 -2.82
CA ARG A 78 -14.33 2.88 -1.80
C ARG A 78 -14.47 1.47 -1.24
N GLU A 79 -14.10 0.48 -2.04
CA GLU A 79 -14.10 -0.94 -1.71
C GLU A 79 -12.84 -1.59 -2.28
N THR A 80 -12.27 -2.56 -1.57
CA THR A 80 -11.13 -3.34 -2.04
C THR A 80 -11.35 -4.83 -1.74
N THR A 81 -10.86 -5.70 -2.61
CA THR A 81 -10.92 -7.15 -2.39
C THR A 81 -9.68 -7.80 -2.99
N MET A 82 -8.95 -8.56 -2.18
CA MET A 82 -7.81 -9.37 -2.63
C MET A 82 -8.27 -10.82 -2.78
N MET A 83 -8.07 -11.40 -3.97
CA MET A 83 -8.46 -12.77 -4.26
C MET A 83 -7.28 -13.54 -4.86
N LEU A 84 -7.17 -14.82 -4.48
CA LEU A 84 -6.22 -15.75 -5.07
C LEU A 84 -6.98 -16.74 -5.96
N ARG A 85 -6.35 -17.14 -7.05
CA ARG A 85 -6.82 -18.23 -7.91
C ARG A 85 -5.65 -19.19 -8.13
N PRO A 86 -5.84 -20.52 -7.94
CA PRO A 86 -4.82 -21.49 -8.27
C PRO A 86 -4.34 -21.33 -9.72
N LYS A 87 -3.04 -21.46 -9.94
CA LYS A 87 -2.52 -21.72 -11.29
C LYS A 87 -2.54 -23.23 -11.47
N LEU A 88 -3.31 -23.69 -12.45
CA LEU A 88 -3.22 -25.06 -12.97
C LEU A 88 -1.84 -25.29 -13.59
#